data_AF-A0A1B6I6H4-F1
#
_entry.id   AF-A0A1B6I6H4-F1
#
_cell.length_a   1.000
_cell.length_b   1.000
_cell.length_c   1.000
_cell.angle_alpha   90.00
_cell.angle_beta   90.00
_cell.angle_gamma   90.00
#
_symmetry.space_group_name_H-M   'P 1'
#
loop_
_entity.id
_entity.type
_entity.pdbx_description
1 polymer ?
#
loop_
_entity_poly.entity_id
_entity_poly.type
_entity_poly.pdbx_seq_one_letter_code
_entity_poly.pdbx_strand_id
1 'polypeptide(L)'
;IPILSGIGDELDFNIKEDFRLVWKKMNKKDKTTKLKALEEFKKLCQDTDVEALKPVLPYWPRLFCVLSTDEEQRVREAAHAAHKALVIKAGRNIAPFLKQLVGPWFTGQHDTYPPAASAAESAFQEAFPPNKIVEAILFCQEEILNYIANNLLNQTPQTLANNQNCSQEEKDVRYQRLVISCLNGYALYLQRLPAEHLRKAEEANRKLVGAAKFWKFSKDPTPRIRAAWFTALVALCEKAPFLLTEEAKHICSAVFNNLDETDPAVVLSVWQAVLLSFNVVEDVWKYVNLAKLVLPKLWKVLREGADGNASLVFPNLLPLLSKISPSLLPDKLQFYTKFFENLRIGLKARNVQISAKEANAVVTAFLECFRYVVSINCDEE
;
A
#
# COMPACT_ATOMS: atom_id res chain seq x y z
N ILE A 1 -10.32 24.19 -10.69
CA ILE A 1 -9.56 25.47 -10.79
C ILE A 1 -8.49 25.27 -11.86
N PRO A 2 -8.35 26.12 -12.88
CA PRO A 2 -7.23 26.00 -13.83
C PRO A 2 -5.92 25.91 -13.04
N ILE A 3 -5.01 25.00 -13.42
CA ILE A 3 -3.73 24.82 -12.73
C ILE A 3 -2.89 26.11 -12.81
N LEU A 4 -3.30 27.08 -13.63
CA LEU A 4 -2.69 28.38 -13.84
C LEU A 4 -3.56 29.58 -13.42
N SER A 5 -4.67 29.42 -12.68
CA SER A 5 -5.34 30.63 -12.12
C SER A 5 -4.35 31.33 -11.18
N GLY A 6 -3.92 32.53 -11.54
CA GLY A 6 -2.85 33.29 -10.90
C GLY A 6 -1.44 33.18 -11.53
N ILE A 7 -1.23 32.33 -12.56
CA ILE A 7 0.03 32.31 -13.34
C ILE A 7 -0.15 33.01 -14.69
N GLY A 8 -1.39 33.14 -15.18
CA GLY A 8 -1.68 33.74 -16.50
C GLY A 8 -1.18 35.18 -16.69
N ASP A 9 -1.08 35.96 -15.61
CA ASP A 9 -0.81 37.40 -15.69
C ASP A 9 0.60 37.80 -15.22
N GLU A 10 1.36 36.87 -14.63
CA GLU A 10 2.76 37.08 -14.18
C GLU A 10 3.66 35.87 -14.55
N LEU A 11 3.60 35.41 -15.80
CA LEU A 11 4.67 34.55 -16.32
C LEU A 11 5.91 35.43 -16.50
N ASP A 12 6.88 35.27 -15.61
CA ASP A 12 8.16 35.98 -15.67
C ASP A 12 8.71 35.93 -17.11
N PHE A 13 9.01 37.10 -17.69
CA PHE A 13 9.57 37.22 -19.03
C PHE A 13 10.89 36.47 -19.18
N ASN A 14 11.52 36.09 -18.06
CA ASN A 14 12.73 35.28 -18.00
C ASN A 14 12.51 33.80 -18.40
N ILE A 15 11.27 33.33 -18.55
CA ILE A 15 10.97 31.96 -18.97
C ILE A 15 10.86 31.89 -20.49
N LYS A 16 11.67 31.04 -21.13
CA LYS A 16 11.62 30.83 -22.59
C LYS A 16 10.19 30.52 -23.05
N GLU A 17 9.83 31.07 -24.21
CA GLU A 17 8.48 30.97 -24.76
C GLU A 17 7.98 29.52 -24.90
N ASP A 18 8.87 28.61 -25.31
CA ASP A 18 8.53 27.19 -25.49
C ASP A 18 8.01 26.54 -24.20
N PHE A 19 8.61 26.83 -23.04
CA PHE A 19 8.10 26.34 -21.75
C PHE A 19 6.70 26.88 -21.44
N ARG A 20 6.48 28.18 -21.69
CA ARG A 20 5.18 28.83 -21.46
C ARG A 20 4.10 28.24 -22.37
N LEU A 21 4.42 27.96 -23.63
CA LEU A 21 3.51 27.33 -24.58
C LEU A 21 3.13 25.92 -24.13
N VAL A 22 4.12 25.12 -23.73
CA VAL A 22 3.89 23.74 -23.30
C VAL A 22 3.05 23.68 -22.02
N TRP A 23 3.27 24.58 -21.06
CA TRP A 23 2.43 24.65 -19.84
C TRP A 23 0.96 24.97 -20.13
N LYS A 24 0.70 25.87 -21.09
CA LYS A 24 -0.66 26.17 -21.55
C LYS A 24 -1.31 24.92 -22.16
N LYS A 25 -0.56 24.11 -22.91
CA LYS A 25 -1.03 22.84 -23.49
C LYS A 25 -1.31 21.79 -22.40
N MET A 26 -0.45 21.65 -21.39
CA MET A 26 -0.67 20.73 -20.24
C MET A 26 -1.95 21.02 -19.45
N ASN A 27 -2.42 22.27 -19.47
CA ASN A 27 -3.65 22.69 -18.79
C ASN A 27 -4.95 22.40 -19.55
N LYS A 28 -4.85 21.96 -20.81
CA LYS A 28 -6.03 21.63 -21.61
C LYS A 28 -6.69 20.35 -21.07
N LYS A 29 -8.00 20.20 -21.28
CA LYS A 29 -8.74 18.99 -20.87
C LYS A 29 -8.37 17.77 -21.73
N ASP A 30 -8.09 17.99 -23.01
CA ASP A 30 -7.78 16.91 -23.96
C ASP A 30 -6.49 16.16 -23.59
N LYS A 31 -6.60 14.86 -23.39
CA LYS A 31 -5.49 13.98 -23.03
C LYS A 31 -4.39 13.91 -24.07
N THR A 32 -4.74 13.97 -25.36
CA THR A 32 -3.75 13.89 -26.45
C THR A 32 -2.85 15.12 -26.43
N THR A 33 -3.45 16.29 -26.18
CA THR A 33 -2.76 17.57 -26.03
C THR A 33 -1.85 17.55 -24.80
N LYS A 34 -2.32 17.03 -23.66
CA LYS A 34 -1.48 16.86 -22.46
C LYS A 34 -0.29 15.95 -22.72
N LEU A 35 -0.48 14.80 -23.37
CA LEU A 35 0.58 13.84 -23.69
C LEU A 35 1.65 14.45 -24.59
N LYS A 36 1.24 15.12 -25.68
CA LYS A 36 2.18 15.80 -26.57
C LYS A 36 2.95 16.89 -25.83
N ALA A 37 2.27 17.65 -24.97
CA ALA A 37 2.89 18.69 -24.15
C ALA A 37 3.92 18.12 -23.16
N LEU A 38 3.61 17.02 -22.47
CA LEU A 38 4.52 16.37 -21.54
C LEU A 38 5.78 15.84 -22.24
N GLU A 39 5.64 15.26 -23.43
CA GLU A 39 6.80 14.82 -24.22
C GLU A 39 7.62 15.99 -24.75
N GLU A 40 6.98 17.08 -25.20
CA GLU A 40 7.64 18.33 -25.59
C GLU A 40 8.40 18.95 -24.42
N PHE A 41 7.80 19.01 -23.22
CA PHE A 41 8.44 19.49 -22.00
C PHE A 41 9.65 18.66 -21.59
N LYS A 42 9.52 17.34 -21.67
CA LYS A 42 10.61 16.40 -21.38
C LYS A 42 11.82 16.70 -22.27
N LYS A 43 11.61 16.86 -23.57
CA LYS A 43 12.67 17.23 -24.53
C LYS A 43 13.27 18.60 -24.22
N LEU A 44 12.43 19.61 -23.96
CA LEU A 44 12.89 20.95 -23.55
C LEU A 44 13.77 20.91 -22.30
N CYS A 45 13.44 20.08 -21.31
CA CYS A 45 14.27 19.89 -20.11
C CYS A 45 15.63 19.25 -20.44
N GLN A 46 15.68 18.32 -21.38
CA GLN A 46 16.94 17.66 -21.78
C GLN A 46 17.85 18.63 -22.53
N ASP A 47 17.27 19.41 -23.44
CA ASP A 47 17.99 20.28 -24.39
C ASP A 47 18.35 21.66 -23.81
N THR A 48 17.64 22.14 -22.78
CA THR A 48 17.87 23.47 -22.19
C THR A 48 18.94 23.43 -21.11
N ASP A 49 19.95 24.31 -21.18
CA ASP A 49 20.96 24.44 -20.12
C ASP A 49 20.34 24.70 -18.72
N VAL A 50 21.03 24.24 -17.67
CA VAL A 50 20.54 24.32 -16.28
C VAL A 50 20.25 25.75 -15.83
N GLU A 51 21.03 26.75 -16.26
CA GLU A 51 20.80 28.15 -15.86
C GLU A 51 19.50 28.68 -16.46
N ALA A 52 19.20 28.32 -17.70
CA ALA A 52 17.94 28.67 -18.37
C ALA A 52 16.74 27.87 -17.86
N LEU A 53 16.98 26.75 -17.16
CA LEU A 53 15.94 25.91 -16.56
C LEU A 53 15.53 26.41 -15.15
N LYS A 54 16.41 27.10 -14.41
CA LYS A 54 16.11 27.58 -13.04
C LYS A 54 14.79 28.36 -12.93
N PRO A 55 14.45 29.30 -13.84
CA PRO A 55 13.17 30.03 -13.79
C PRO A 55 11.93 29.14 -13.95
N VAL A 56 12.08 27.92 -14.47
CA VAL A 56 10.99 26.94 -14.69
C VAL A 56 10.61 26.23 -13.38
N LEU A 57 11.60 26.02 -12.49
CA LEU A 57 11.47 25.16 -11.30
C LEU A 57 10.36 25.59 -10.32
N PRO A 58 10.15 26.89 -10.01
CA PRO A 58 9.11 27.30 -9.07
C PRO A 58 7.68 26.95 -9.52
N TYR A 59 7.45 26.80 -10.82
CA TYR A 59 6.11 26.56 -11.39
C TYR A 59 5.81 25.07 -11.54
N TRP A 60 6.85 24.22 -11.62
CA TRP A 60 6.69 22.80 -11.84
C TRP A 60 5.87 22.08 -10.75
N PRO A 61 6.03 22.34 -9.43
CA PRO A 61 5.28 21.63 -8.39
C PRO A 61 3.77 21.66 -8.59
N ARG A 62 3.22 22.83 -8.92
CA ARG A 62 1.78 23.00 -9.12
C ARG A 62 1.28 22.18 -10.32
N LEU A 63 2.03 22.18 -11.42
CA LEU A 63 1.70 21.39 -12.62
C LEU A 63 1.82 19.90 -12.37
N PHE A 64 2.95 19.48 -11.78
CA PHE A 64 3.25 18.09 -11.51
C PHE A 64 2.21 17.45 -10.60
N CYS A 65 1.87 18.07 -9.47
CA CYS A 65 0.92 17.50 -8.51
C CYS A 65 -0.46 17.22 -9.12
N VAL A 66 -0.87 18.01 -10.11
CA VAL A 66 -2.12 17.78 -10.83
C VAL A 66 -1.96 16.70 -11.91
N LEU A 67 -0.89 16.76 -12.70
CA LEU A 67 -0.66 15.83 -13.82
C LEU A 67 -0.31 14.41 -13.34
N SER A 68 0.38 14.27 -12.21
CA SER A 68 0.71 12.98 -11.60
C SER A 68 -0.50 12.26 -11.01
N THR A 69 -1.64 12.95 -10.86
CA THR A 69 -2.89 12.38 -10.35
C THR A 69 -4.02 12.40 -11.39
N ASP A 70 -3.68 12.66 -12.65
CA ASP A 70 -4.60 12.76 -13.78
C ASP A 70 -5.44 11.48 -13.96
N GLU A 71 -6.64 11.63 -14.51
CA GLU A 71 -7.55 10.51 -14.80
C GLU A 71 -6.96 9.57 -15.86
N GLU A 72 -6.27 10.13 -16.87
CA GLU A 72 -5.66 9.35 -17.94
C GLU A 72 -4.32 8.76 -17.46
N GLN A 73 -4.26 7.43 -17.43
CA GLN A 73 -3.09 6.69 -16.93
C GLN A 73 -1.79 7.01 -17.68
N ARG A 74 -1.89 7.24 -18.99
CA ARG A 74 -0.73 7.62 -19.81
C ARG A 74 -0.25 9.04 -19.51
N VAL A 75 -1.14 9.94 -19.10
CA VAL A 75 -0.76 11.30 -18.68
C VAL A 75 0.04 11.22 -17.38
N ARG A 76 -0.35 10.37 -16.43
CA ARG A 76 0.41 10.15 -15.18
C ARG A 76 1.81 9.59 -15.46
N GLU A 77 1.90 8.58 -16.32
CA GLU A 77 3.19 8.03 -16.78
C GLU A 77 4.08 9.12 -17.41
N ALA A 78 3.54 9.86 -18.38
CA ALA A 78 4.26 10.94 -19.04
C ALA A 78 4.65 12.07 -18.07
N ALA A 79 3.83 12.36 -17.05
CA ALA A 79 4.15 13.34 -16.02
C ALA A 79 5.36 12.93 -15.19
N HIS A 80 5.45 11.65 -14.79
CA HIS A 80 6.64 11.14 -14.10
C HIS A 80 7.87 11.08 -15.02
N ALA A 81 7.70 10.77 -16.30
CA ALA A 81 8.81 10.80 -17.27
C ALA A 81 9.36 12.22 -17.50
N ALA A 82 8.47 13.22 -17.63
CA ALA A 82 8.86 14.63 -17.71
C ALA A 82 9.47 15.11 -16.39
N HIS A 83 8.92 14.67 -15.25
CA HIS A 83 9.49 14.97 -13.94
C HIS A 83 10.91 14.44 -13.81
N LYS A 84 11.18 13.19 -14.22
CA LYS A 84 12.51 12.58 -14.27
C LYS A 84 13.49 13.44 -15.07
N ALA A 85 13.12 13.85 -16.29
CA ALA A 85 13.98 14.69 -17.11
C ALA A 85 14.30 16.04 -16.44
N LEU A 86 13.30 16.67 -15.82
CA LEU A 86 13.48 17.93 -15.11
C LEU A 86 14.42 17.77 -13.90
N VAL A 87 14.20 16.77 -13.05
CA VAL A 87 15.00 16.62 -11.81
C VAL A 87 16.44 16.22 -12.10
N ILE A 88 16.68 15.38 -13.11
CA ILE A 88 18.03 15.03 -13.56
C ILE A 88 18.75 16.28 -14.06
N LYS A 89 18.09 17.10 -14.89
CA LYS A 89 18.70 18.32 -15.43
C LYS A 89 18.93 19.39 -14.37
N ALA A 90 17.95 19.59 -13.49
CA ALA A 90 18.02 20.60 -12.43
C ALA A 90 19.06 20.26 -11.36
N GLY A 91 19.29 18.98 -11.10
CA GLY A 91 20.17 18.51 -10.03
C GLY A 91 19.80 19.13 -8.69
N ARG A 92 20.79 19.68 -7.96
CA ARG A 92 20.57 20.30 -6.64
C ARG A 92 19.63 21.51 -6.66
N ASN A 93 19.38 22.13 -7.82
CA ASN A 93 18.51 23.29 -7.92
C ASN A 93 17.03 22.96 -7.65
N ILE A 94 16.63 21.67 -7.69
CA ILE A 94 15.26 21.27 -7.33
C ILE A 94 15.03 21.24 -5.82
N ALA A 95 16.09 21.24 -5.00
CA ALA A 95 16.01 21.06 -3.55
C ALA A 95 14.99 21.98 -2.84
N PRO A 96 14.87 23.29 -3.17
CA PRO A 96 13.89 24.18 -2.54
C PRO A 96 12.43 23.78 -2.79
N PHE A 97 12.16 22.96 -3.82
CA PHE A 97 10.81 22.59 -4.24
C PHE A 97 10.47 21.14 -3.91
N LEU A 98 11.43 20.33 -3.42
CA LEU A 98 11.24 18.90 -3.17
C LEU A 98 10.04 18.61 -2.26
N LYS A 99 9.90 19.36 -1.18
CA LYS A 99 8.81 19.21 -0.21
C LYS A 99 7.41 19.38 -0.83
N GLN A 100 7.30 20.19 -1.90
CA GLN A 100 6.04 20.40 -2.63
C GLN A 100 5.76 19.28 -3.64
N LEU A 101 6.79 18.56 -4.09
CA LEU A 101 6.73 17.52 -5.12
C LEU A 101 6.58 16.12 -4.52
N VAL A 102 7.18 15.90 -3.36
CA VAL A 102 7.48 14.57 -2.84
C VAL A 102 6.25 13.75 -2.50
N GLY A 103 5.15 14.34 -2.04
CA GLY A 103 3.92 13.62 -1.70
C GLY A 103 3.41 12.74 -2.86
N PRO A 104 2.91 13.34 -3.96
CA PRO A 104 2.44 12.59 -5.12
C PRO A 104 3.56 11.84 -5.86
N TRP A 105 4.81 12.32 -5.81
CA TRP A 105 5.93 11.59 -6.40
C TRP A 105 6.18 10.26 -5.66
N PHE A 106 6.26 10.31 -4.33
CA PHE A 106 6.59 9.16 -3.50
C PHE A 106 5.50 8.10 -3.55
N THR A 107 4.23 8.49 -3.41
CA THR A 107 3.09 7.56 -3.53
C THR A 107 2.88 7.09 -4.97
N GLY A 108 3.28 7.89 -5.97
CA GLY A 108 3.17 7.53 -7.39
C GLY A 108 3.93 6.27 -7.78
N GLN A 109 4.95 5.88 -7.01
CA GLN A 109 5.67 4.59 -7.15
C GLN A 109 4.76 3.37 -6.95
N HIS A 110 3.55 3.57 -6.44
CA HIS A 110 2.51 2.55 -6.29
C HIS A 110 1.21 2.96 -6.99
N ASP A 111 1.29 3.64 -8.13
CA ASP A 111 0.14 3.81 -9.02
C ASP A 111 -0.46 2.45 -9.42
N THR A 112 -1.78 2.39 -9.57
CA THR A 112 -2.47 1.17 -10.00
C THR A 112 -2.23 0.81 -11.46
N TYR A 113 -1.67 1.74 -12.26
CA TYR A 113 -1.18 1.51 -13.60
C TYR A 113 0.34 1.26 -13.57
N PRO A 114 0.81 0.03 -13.80
CA PRO A 114 2.22 -0.33 -13.60
C PRO A 114 3.23 0.55 -14.36
N PRO A 115 3.01 0.98 -15.62
CA PRO A 115 3.94 1.88 -16.30
C PRO A 115 4.11 3.24 -15.60
N ALA A 116 3.04 3.80 -15.03
CA ALA A 116 3.15 5.05 -14.26
C ALA A 116 3.92 4.83 -12.94
N ALA A 117 3.68 3.71 -12.26
CA ALA A 117 4.41 3.33 -11.05
C ALA A 117 5.92 3.17 -11.32
N SER A 118 6.28 2.43 -12.37
CA SER A 118 7.68 2.27 -12.78
C SER A 118 8.33 3.58 -13.21
N ALA A 119 7.59 4.48 -13.89
CA ALA A 119 8.10 5.80 -14.24
C ALA A 119 8.37 6.66 -13.00
N ALA A 120 7.49 6.62 -12.00
CA ALA A 120 7.67 7.34 -10.73
C ALA A 120 8.87 6.80 -9.94
N GLU A 121 9.00 5.47 -9.85
CA GLU A 121 10.11 4.80 -9.17
C GLU A 121 11.44 5.12 -9.87
N SER A 122 11.48 5.00 -11.20
CA SER A 122 12.66 5.36 -11.98
C SER A 122 13.04 6.82 -11.78
N ALA A 123 12.06 7.74 -11.77
CA ALA A 123 12.33 9.14 -11.48
C ALA A 123 12.98 9.33 -10.10
N PHE A 124 12.45 8.65 -9.07
CA PHE A 124 12.94 8.75 -7.70
C PHE A 124 14.36 8.19 -7.54
N GLN A 125 14.61 6.99 -8.07
CA GLN A 125 15.92 6.31 -8.00
C GLN A 125 17.02 7.07 -8.76
N GLU A 126 16.67 7.75 -9.85
CA GLU A 126 17.64 8.51 -10.65
C GLU A 126 17.90 9.90 -10.07
N ALA A 127 16.93 10.47 -9.35
CA ALA A 127 17.12 11.72 -8.62
C ALA A 127 17.99 11.53 -7.35
N PHE A 128 17.89 10.37 -6.71
CA PHE A 128 18.57 10.06 -5.45
C PHE A 128 19.36 8.76 -5.54
N PRO A 129 20.71 8.79 -5.51
CA PRO A 129 21.51 7.57 -5.56
C PRO A 129 21.18 6.67 -4.36
N PRO A 130 21.42 5.34 -4.44
CA PRO A 130 20.98 4.38 -3.42
C PRO A 130 21.38 4.73 -1.98
N ASN A 131 22.57 5.30 -1.78
CA ASN A 131 23.08 5.73 -0.49
C ASN A 131 22.45 7.03 0.06
N LYS A 132 21.67 7.75 -0.76
CA LYS A 132 20.98 9.00 -0.40
C LYS A 132 19.46 8.89 -0.34
N ILE A 133 18.88 7.77 -0.77
CA ILE A 133 17.43 7.55 -0.71
C ILE A 133 16.88 7.76 0.71
N VAL A 134 17.54 7.18 1.73
CA VAL A 134 17.11 7.33 3.13
C VAL A 134 17.15 8.79 3.54
N GLU A 135 18.25 9.51 3.27
CA GLU A 135 18.38 10.94 3.59
C GLU A 135 17.31 11.79 2.89
N ALA A 136 16.99 11.49 1.64
CA ALA A 136 15.95 12.19 0.88
C ALA A 136 14.56 11.95 1.48
N ILE A 137 14.25 10.72 1.88
CA ILE A 137 12.99 10.39 2.56
C ILE A 137 12.92 11.12 3.92
N LEU A 138 14.01 11.15 4.69
CA LEU A 138 14.05 11.84 5.98
C LEU A 138 13.88 13.36 5.83
N PHE A 139 14.49 13.97 4.81
CA PHE A 139 14.36 15.39 4.53
C PHE A 139 12.91 15.81 4.22
N CYS A 140 12.16 14.91 3.60
CA CYS A 140 10.77 15.10 3.17
C CYS A 140 9.74 14.34 4.01
N GLN A 141 10.15 13.80 5.17
CA GLN A 141 9.38 12.81 5.91
C GLN A 141 8.01 13.35 6.35
N GLU A 142 7.99 14.59 6.83
CA GLU A 142 6.76 15.25 7.26
C GLU A 142 5.79 15.44 6.09
N GLU A 143 6.28 15.88 4.93
CA GLU A 143 5.44 16.12 3.75
C GLU A 143 4.89 14.81 3.16
N ILE A 144 5.69 13.73 3.17
CA ILE A 144 5.23 12.39 2.77
C ILE A 144 4.10 11.93 3.70
N LEU A 145 4.31 11.98 5.01
CA LEU A 145 3.32 11.53 5.99
C LEU A 145 2.05 12.39 5.95
N ASN A 146 2.19 13.71 5.85
CA ASN A 146 1.05 14.62 5.76
C ASN A 146 0.25 14.39 4.47
N TYR A 147 0.91 14.15 3.33
CA TYR A 147 0.21 13.82 2.08
C TYR A 147 -0.60 12.52 2.21
N ILE A 148 0.03 11.46 2.73
CA ILE A 148 -0.63 10.17 2.96
C ILE A 148 -1.81 10.32 3.93
N ALA A 149 -1.58 10.93 5.10
CA ALA A 149 -2.60 11.09 6.12
C ALA A 149 -3.78 11.94 5.63
N ASN A 150 -3.53 13.05 4.94
CA ASN A 150 -4.61 13.88 4.40
C ASN A 150 -5.45 13.13 3.36
N ASN A 151 -4.82 12.36 2.46
CA ASN A 151 -5.54 11.60 1.45
C ASN A 151 -6.34 10.45 2.05
N LEU A 152 -5.80 9.72 3.03
CA LEU A 152 -6.49 8.61 3.65
C LEU A 152 -7.59 9.07 4.62
N LEU A 153 -7.32 10.11 5.41
CA LEU A 153 -8.21 10.53 6.50
C LEU A 153 -9.26 11.55 6.06
N ASN A 154 -8.92 12.46 5.15
CA ASN A 154 -9.77 13.63 4.85
C ASN A 154 -10.42 13.57 3.47
N GLN A 155 -9.82 12.90 2.49
CA GLN A 155 -10.43 12.79 1.16
C GLN A 155 -11.57 11.75 1.12
N THR A 156 -12.46 11.98 0.17
CA THR A 156 -13.61 11.17 -0.24
C THR A 156 -13.73 11.25 -1.76
N PRO A 157 -14.51 10.37 -2.42
CA PRO A 157 -14.77 10.48 -3.85
C PRO A 157 -15.25 11.88 -4.27
N GLN A 158 -16.10 12.52 -3.47
CA GLN A 158 -16.67 13.84 -3.77
C GLN A 158 -15.66 14.97 -3.58
N THR A 159 -14.91 14.98 -2.48
CA THR A 159 -13.91 16.03 -2.21
C THR A 159 -12.74 15.98 -3.18
N LEU A 160 -12.31 14.79 -3.57
CA LEU A 160 -11.23 14.58 -4.55
C LEU A 160 -11.62 15.04 -5.96
N ALA A 161 -12.89 14.87 -6.33
CA ALA A 161 -13.42 15.32 -7.61
C ALA A 161 -13.56 16.85 -7.70
N ASN A 162 -13.61 17.56 -6.57
CA ASN A 162 -13.65 19.04 -6.50
C ASN A 162 -14.66 19.68 -7.48
N ASN A 163 -15.92 19.24 -7.44
CA ASN A 163 -17.02 19.68 -8.31
C ASN A 163 -16.82 19.45 -9.82
N GLN A 164 -15.94 18.52 -10.21
CA GLN A 164 -15.87 18.05 -11.60
C GLN A 164 -17.17 17.33 -11.99
N ASN A 165 -17.70 17.65 -13.17
CA ASN A 165 -18.80 16.93 -13.81
C ASN A 165 -18.30 15.58 -14.33
N CYS A 166 -18.15 14.61 -13.43
CA CYS A 166 -17.85 13.21 -13.71
C CYS A 166 -18.85 12.31 -12.99
N SER A 167 -19.00 11.08 -13.50
CA SER A 167 -19.89 10.06 -12.94
C SER A 167 -19.42 9.65 -11.53
N GLN A 168 -20.31 9.05 -10.73
CA GLN A 168 -19.93 8.55 -9.41
C GLN A 168 -18.86 7.44 -9.53
N GLU A 169 -18.97 6.58 -10.54
CA GLU A 169 -17.99 5.52 -10.81
C GLU A 169 -16.59 6.08 -11.09
N GLU A 170 -16.48 7.15 -11.89
CA GLU A 170 -15.20 7.81 -12.18
C GLU A 170 -14.57 8.40 -10.90
N LYS A 171 -15.39 8.97 -10.02
CA LYS A 171 -14.94 9.49 -8.72
C LYS A 171 -14.44 8.37 -7.81
N ASP A 172 -15.15 7.25 -7.79
CA ASP A 172 -14.81 6.10 -6.96
C ASP A 172 -13.51 5.45 -7.44
N VAL A 173 -13.35 5.22 -8.75
CA VAL A 173 -12.10 4.69 -9.33
C VAL A 173 -10.91 5.60 -9.04
N ARG A 174 -11.10 6.92 -9.13
CA ARG A 174 -10.05 7.90 -8.80
C ARG A 174 -9.67 7.84 -7.33
N TYR A 175 -10.66 7.77 -6.43
CA TYR A 175 -10.43 7.66 -5.00
C TYR A 175 -9.74 6.34 -4.63
N GLN A 176 -10.20 5.22 -5.20
CA GLN A 176 -9.60 3.90 -4.98
C GLN A 176 -8.12 3.89 -5.36
N ARG A 177 -7.77 4.43 -6.53
CA ARG A 177 -6.36 4.58 -6.96
C ARG A 177 -5.56 5.36 -5.93
N LEU A 178 -6.05 6.54 -5.52
CA LEU A 178 -5.37 7.39 -4.54
C LEU A 178 -5.12 6.66 -3.21
N VAL A 179 -6.14 5.96 -2.68
CA VAL A 179 -6.05 5.20 -1.44
C VAL A 179 -5.02 4.08 -1.54
N ILE A 180 -5.07 3.28 -2.63
CA ILE A 180 -4.11 2.19 -2.87
C ILE A 180 -2.68 2.73 -2.92
N SER A 181 -2.44 3.80 -3.69
CA SER A 181 -1.11 4.41 -3.81
C SER A 181 -0.60 4.99 -2.48
N CYS A 182 -1.49 5.59 -1.67
CA CYS A 182 -1.11 6.12 -0.35
C CYS A 182 -0.81 5.02 0.67
N LEU A 183 -1.60 3.94 0.72
CA LEU A 183 -1.37 2.82 1.63
C LEU A 183 -0.07 2.08 1.30
N ASN A 184 0.15 1.77 0.02
CA ASN A 184 1.41 1.14 -0.40
C ASN A 184 2.59 2.11 -0.28
N GLY A 185 2.39 3.41 -0.53
CA GLY A 185 3.39 4.44 -0.23
C GLY A 185 3.76 4.45 1.26
N TYR A 186 2.80 4.28 2.16
CA TYR A 186 3.08 4.17 3.59
C TYR A 186 3.87 2.90 3.93
N ALA A 187 3.52 1.75 3.33
CA ALA A 187 4.30 0.53 3.46
C ALA A 187 5.75 0.71 2.96
N LEU A 188 5.95 1.36 1.80
CA LEU A 188 7.26 1.67 1.25
C LEU A 188 8.08 2.56 2.20
N TYR A 189 7.46 3.60 2.75
CA TYR A 189 8.08 4.48 3.75
C TYR A 189 8.59 3.71 4.97
N LEU A 190 7.74 2.83 5.54
CA LEU A 190 8.09 1.99 6.68
C LEU A 190 9.23 1.01 6.35
N GLN A 191 9.22 0.42 5.16
CA GLN A 191 10.24 -0.54 4.73
C GLN A 191 11.61 0.11 4.44
N ARG A 192 11.61 1.36 3.96
CA ARG A 192 12.83 2.07 3.56
C ARG A 192 13.57 2.71 4.74
N LEU A 193 12.89 3.01 5.84
CA LEU A 193 13.50 3.67 6.98
C LEU A 193 13.88 2.69 8.09
N PRO A 194 15.08 2.83 8.69
CA PRO A 194 15.43 2.14 9.93
C PRO A 194 14.48 2.50 11.07
N ALA A 195 14.27 1.56 12.00
CA ALA A 195 13.35 1.73 13.14
C ALA A 195 13.67 2.97 14.01
N GLU A 196 14.94 3.34 14.15
CA GLU A 196 15.36 4.54 14.89
C GLU A 196 14.77 5.82 14.31
N HIS A 197 14.74 5.94 12.98
CA HIS A 197 14.16 7.10 12.30
C HIS A 197 12.63 7.10 12.38
N LEU A 198 12.01 5.92 12.35
CA LEU A 198 10.57 5.78 12.55
C LEU A 198 10.15 6.23 13.97
N ARG A 199 10.95 5.91 14.99
CA ARG A 199 10.73 6.38 16.37
C ARG A 199 10.79 7.91 16.48
N LYS A 200 11.72 8.55 15.78
CA LYS A 200 11.81 10.03 15.78
C LYS A 200 10.56 10.69 15.19
N ALA A 201 9.86 10.02 14.27
CA ALA A 201 8.62 10.49 13.66
C ALA A 201 7.37 9.82 14.25
N GLU A 202 7.45 9.32 15.49
CA GLU A 202 6.37 8.56 16.12
C GLU A 202 5.05 9.34 16.16
N GLU A 203 5.07 10.59 16.64
CA GLU A 203 3.87 11.43 16.74
C GLU A 203 3.17 11.61 15.38
N ALA A 204 3.95 11.87 14.32
CA ALA A 204 3.42 12.03 12.97
C ALA A 204 2.78 10.73 12.44
N ASN A 205 3.37 9.57 12.74
CA ASN A 205 2.78 8.29 12.39
C ASN A 205 1.51 7.99 13.20
N ARG A 206 1.48 8.34 14.50
CA ARG A 206 0.32 8.12 15.38
C ARG A 206 -0.91 8.89 14.92
N LYS A 207 -0.76 10.04 14.25
CA LYS A 207 -1.88 10.75 13.61
C LYS A 207 -2.62 9.88 12.58
N LEU A 208 -1.90 8.99 11.90
CA LEU A 208 -2.49 8.05 10.94
C LEU A 208 -2.98 6.77 11.63
N VAL A 209 -2.10 6.10 12.38
CA VAL A 209 -2.38 4.78 12.96
C VAL A 209 -3.44 4.85 14.07
N GLY A 210 -3.49 5.93 14.83
CA GLY A 210 -4.52 6.13 15.87
C GLY A 210 -5.89 6.57 15.31
N ALA A 211 -5.98 6.87 14.01
CA ALA A 211 -7.24 7.31 13.41
C ALA A 211 -8.15 6.13 13.10
N ALA A 212 -9.38 6.12 13.62
CA ALA A 212 -10.35 5.06 13.36
C ALA A 212 -10.63 4.81 11.85
N LYS A 213 -10.50 5.85 11.01
CA LYS A 213 -10.68 5.72 9.56
C LYS A 213 -9.58 4.87 8.91
N PHE A 214 -8.35 4.91 9.42
CA PHE A 214 -7.26 4.05 8.92
C PHE A 214 -7.64 2.56 9.05
N TRP A 215 -8.16 2.15 10.21
CA TRP A 215 -8.53 0.75 10.44
C TRP A 215 -9.75 0.27 9.63
N LYS A 216 -10.61 1.18 9.15
CA LYS A 216 -11.78 0.82 8.33
C LYS A 216 -11.40 0.25 6.96
N PHE A 217 -10.22 0.57 6.42
CA PHE A 217 -9.76 0.03 5.14
C PHE A 217 -9.55 -1.50 5.16
N SER A 218 -9.39 -2.11 6.33
CA SER A 218 -9.38 -3.57 6.50
C SER A 218 -10.68 -4.27 6.09
N LYS A 219 -11.77 -3.51 5.95
CA LYS A 219 -13.12 -3.98 5.58
C LYS A 219 -13.64 -3.28 4.33
N ASP A 220 -12.78 -2.60 3.58
CA ASP A 220 -13.21 -1.94 2.34
C ASP A 220 -13.77 -2.99 1.36
N PRO A 221 -14.89 -2.72 0.67
CA PRO A 221 -15.43 -3.66 -0.30
C PRO A 221 -14.46 -3.95 -1.45
N THR A 222 -13.53 -3.03 -1.75
CA THR A 222 -12.55 -3.17 -2.82
C THR A 222 -11.37 -4.03 -2.36
N PRO A 223 -11.14 -5.22 -2.95
CA PRO A 223 -10.06 -6.12 -2.49
C PRO A 223 -8.67 -5.49 -2.58
N ARG A 224 -8.40 -4.71 -3.63
CA ARG A 224 -7.11 -4.02 -3.78
C ARG A 224 -6.83 -3.00 -2.68
N ILE A 225 -7.85 -2.35 -2.12
CA ILE A 225 -7.68 -1.46 -0.95
C ILE A 225 -7.35 -2.29 0.28
N ARG A 226 -8.06 -3.40 0.52
CA ARG A 226 -7.74 -4.31 1.63
C ARG A 226 -6.31 -4.85 1.50
N ALA A 227 -5.90 -5.30 0.32
CA ALA A 227 -4.54 -5.77 0.04
C ALA A 227 -3.47 -4.71 0.39
N ALA A 228 -3.66 -3.47 -0.08
CA ALA A 228 -2.74 -2.38 0.22
C ALA A 228 -2.72 -2.05 1.72
N TRP A 229 -3.87 -2.12 2.40
CA TRP A 229 -3.95 -1.88 3.83
C TRP A 229 -3.25 -2.97 4.65
N PHE A 230 -3.48 -4.25 4.34
CA PHE A 230 -2.78 -5.36 5.01
C PHE A 230 -1.28 -5.33 4.73
N THR A 231 -0.86 -4.88 3.54
CA THR A 231 0.56 -4.66 3.23
C THR A 231 1.17 -3.57 4.15
N ALA A 232 0.44 -2.47 4.38
CA ALA A 232 0.86 -1.45 5.34
C ALA A 232 0.88 -1.96 6.79
N LEU A 233 -0.11 -2.77 7.20
CA LEU A 233 -0.13 -3.40 8.53
C LEU A 233 1.04 -4.35 8.74
N VAL A 234 1.36 -5.19 7.75
CA VAL A 234 2.54 -6.07 7.79
C VAL A 234 3.81 -5.26 7.98
N ALA A 235 4.00 -4.19 7.20
CA ALA A 235 5.16 -3.31 7.33
C ALA A 235 5.23 -2.64 8.72
N LEU A 236 4.08 -2.24 9.30
CA LEU A 236 4.01 -1.72 10.67
C LEU A 236 4.46 -2.77 11.69
N CYS A 237 3.94 -4.00 11.60
CA CYS A 237 4.31 -5.08 12.51
C CYS A 237 5.81 -5.41 12.45
N GLU A 238 6.39 -5.41 11.24
CA GLU A 238 7.80 -5.76 11.04
C GLU A 238 8.77 -4.63 11.39
N LYS A 239 8.42 -3.38 11.11
CA LYS A 239 9.35 -2.25 11.16
C LYS A 239 9.07 -1.27 12.30
N ALA A 240 7.83 -1.17 12.74
CA ALA A 240 7.41 -0.21 13.76
C ALA A 240 6.35 -0.76 14.75
N PRO A 241 6.59 -1.92 15.40
CA PRO A 241 5.64 -2.49 16.35
C PRO A 241 5.35 -1.57 17.54
N PHE A 242 6.26 -0.64 17.88
CA PHE A 242 6.06 0.37 18.92
C PHE A 242 4.89 1.34 18.61
N LEU A 243 4.50 1.51 17.35
CA LEU A 243 3.32 2.30 16.96
C LEU A 243 2.01 1.56 17.24
N LEU A 244 2.07 0.25 17.46
CA LEU A 244 0.92 -0.65 17.53
C LEU A 244 0.54 -1.06 18.96
N THR A 245 1.30 -0.60 19.96
CA THR A 245 1.15 -1.01 21.37
C THR A 245 -0.25 -0.75 21.94
N GLU A 246 -0.89 0.34 21.52
CA GLU A 246 -2.25 0.72 21.97
C GLU A 246 -3.36 0.18 21.05
N GLU A 247 -2.97 -0.48 19.95
CA GLU A 247 -3.87 -0.84 18.86
C GLU A 247 -4.22 -2.34 18.83
N ALA A 248 -3.89 -3.08 19.89
CA ALA A 248 -4.11 -4.53 19.98
C ALA A 248 -5.54 -4.95 19.61
N LYS A 249 -6.55 -4.22 20.07
CA LYS A 249 -7.96 -4.48 19.74
C LYS A 249 -8.25 -4.28 18.25
N HIS A 250 -7.70 -3.22 17.64
CA HIS A 250 -7.91 -2.95 16.22
C HIS A 250 -7.19 -3.98 15.35
N ILE A 251 -5.96 -4.36 15.68
CA ILE A 251 -5.20 -5.41 14.99
C ILE A 251 -5.95 -6.73 15.03
N CYS A 252 -6.30 -7.21 16.23
CA CYS A 252 -7.00 -8.48 16.39
C CYS A 252 -8.35 -8.48 15.67
N SER A 253 -9.10 -7.38 15.76
CA SER A 253 -10.35 -7.21 15.01
C SER A 253 -10.11 -7.25 13.49
N ALA A 254 -9.09 -6.58 12.97
CA ALA A 254 -8.82 -6.54 11.53
C ALA A 254 -8.38 -7.91 10.98
N VAL A 255 -7.39 -8.56 11.61
CA VAL A 255 -6.81 -9.80 11.10
C VAL A 255 -7.76 -11.00 11.25
N PHE A 256 -8.40 -11.17 12.42
CA PHE A 256 -9.24 -12.36 12.66
C PHE A 256 -10.64 -12.26 12.05
N ASN A 257 -11.17 -11.05 11.81
CA ASN A 257 -12.40 -10.92 11.03
C ASN A 257 -12.20 -11.29 9.55
N ASN A 258 -10.97 -11.17 9.04
CA ASN A 258 -10.61 -11.47 7.65
C ASN A 258 -9.90 -12.83 7.50
N LEU A 259 -9.82 -13.67 8.54
CA LEU A 259 -9.12 -14.97 8.50
C LEU A 259 -9.59 -15.89 7.36
N ASP A 260 -10.86 -15.75 6.95
CA ASP A 260 -11.52 -16.45 5.86
C ASP A 260 -11.59 -15.65 4.55
N GLU A 261 -10.68 -14.69 4.35
CA GLU A 261 -10.50 -13.97 3.08
C GLU A 261 -10.16 -14.96 1.95
N THR A 262 -10.80 -14.78 0.80
CA THR A 262 -10.67 -15.67 -0.37
C THR A 262 -10.09 -14.97 -1.58
N ASP A 263 -10.05 -13.64 -1.60
CA ASP A 263 -9.46 -12.90 -2.72
C ASP A 263 -7.94 -13.14 -2.80
N PRO A 264 -7.41 -13.67 -3.92
CA PRO A 264 -5.99 -13.98 -4.06
C PRO A 264 -5.05 -12.78 -3.91
N ALA A 265 -5.54 -11.56 -4.14
CA ALA A 265 -4.74 -10.34 -3.96
C ALA A 265 -4.59 -9.94 -2.49
N VAL A 266 -5.44 -10.45 -1.59
CA VAL A 266 -5.51 -10.04 -0.18
C VAL A 266 -5.04 -11.15 0.76
N VAL A 267 -5.37 -12.40 0.43
CA VAL A 267 -5.25 -13.57 1.32
C VAL A 267 -3.84 -13.73 1.91
N LEU A 268 -2.78 -13.58 1.11
CA LEU A 268 -1.41 -13.74 1.59
C LEU A 268 -1.07 -12.72 2.69
N SER A 269 -1.37 -11.44 2.45
CA SER A 269 -1.09 -10.36 3.39
C SER A 269 -1.92 -10.48 4.68
N VAL A 270 -3.14 -11.02 4.60
CA VAL A 270 -3.96 -11.31 5.79
C VAL A 270 -3.30 -12.37 6.66
N TRP A 271 -2.91 -13.51 6.08
CA TRP A 271 -2.32 -14.61 6.83
C TRP A 271 -0.96 -14.24 7.43
N GLN A 272 -0.14 -13.47 6.70
CA GLN A 272 1.07 -12.88 7.26
C GLN A 272 0.76 -11.95 8.43
N ALA A 273 -0.24 -11.08 8.32
CA ALA A 273 -0.65 -10.19 9.41
C ALA A 273 -1.21 -10.94 10.62
N VAL A 274 -1.93 -12.06 10.42
CA VAL A 274 -2.37 -12.95 11.52
C VAL A 274 -1.17 -13.45 12.30
N LEU A 275 -0.16 -14.00 11.64
CA LEU A 275 1.02 -14.54 12.33
C LEU A 275 1.83 -13.43 13.01
N LEU A 276 2.04 -12.31 12.34
CA LEU A 276 2.76 -11.17 12.91
C LEU A 276 2.03 -10.54 14.11
N SER A 277 0.70 -10.64 14.18
CA SER A 277 -0.06 -10.12 15.32
C SER A 277 0.36 -10.76 16.64
N PHE A 278 0.76 -12.03 16.65
CA PHE A 278 1.27 -12.73 17.84
C PHE A 278 2.64 -12.23 18.31
N ASN A 279 3.38 -11.50 17.47
CA ASN A 279 4.67 -10.91 17.85
C ASN A 279 4.51 -9.47 18.38
N VAL A 280 3.36 -8.84 18.10
CA VAL A 280 3.10 -7.43 18.44
C VAL A 280 2.14 -7.32 19.62
N VAL A 281 1.18 -8.22 19.72
CA VAL A 281 0.15 -8.23 20.77
C VAL A 281 0.52 -9.28 21.82
N GLU A 282 0.74 -8.84 23.07
CA GLU A 282 1.17 -9.68 24.19
C GLU A 282 0.23 -10.87 24.45
N ASP A 283 -1.09 -10.64 24.45
CA ASP A 283 -2.10 -11.69 24.54
C ASP A 283 -3.23 -11.42 23.55
N VAL A 284 -3.12 -12.00 22.36
CA VAL A 284 -4.13 -11.93 21.29
C VAL A 284 -5.50 -12.40 21.79
N TRP A 285 -5.54 -13.45 22.59
CA TRP A 285 -6.78 -14.12 23.00
C TRP A 285 -7.61 -13.30 23.99
N LYS A 286 -7.00 -12.33 24.67
CA LYS A 286 -7.71 -11.29 25.43
C LYS A 286 -8.58 -10.40 24.55
N TYR A 287 -8.20 -10.19 23.30
CA TYR A 287 -8.88 -9.28 22.37
C TYR A 287 -9.76 -10.00 21.35
N VAL A 288 -9.61 -11.32 21.19
CA VAL A 288 -10.37 -12.12 20.23
C VAL A 288 -10.92 -13.39 20.85
N ASN A 289 -12.20 -13.68 20.59
CA ASN A 289 -12.80 -14.92 21.04
C ASN A 289 -12.45 -16.07 20.09
N LEU A 290 -11.58 -16.97 20.54
CA LEU A 290 -11.16 -18.15 19.78
C LEU A 290 -12.36 -18.97 19.29
N ALA A 291 -13.24 -19.40 20.20
CA ALA A 291 -14.35 -20.29 19.88
C ALA A 291 -15.44 -19.67 18.99
N LYS A 292 -15.76 -18.38 19.20
CA LYS A 292 -16.87 -17.70 18.51
C LYS A 292 -16.46 -17.05 17.18
N LEU A 293 -15.21 -16.59 17.05
CA LEU A 293 -14.77 -15.88 15.84
C LEU A 293 -13.75 -16.69 15.04
N VAL A 294 -12.66 -17.11 15.68
CA VAL A 294 -11.48 -17.65 14.98
C VAL A 294 -11.76 -19.07 14.49
N LEU A 295 -12.26 -19.96 15.35
CA LEU A 295 -12.51 -21.36 14.99
C LEU A 295 -13.53 -21.53 13.86
N PRO A 296 -14.71 -20.87 13.86
CA PRO A 296 -15.67 -21.02 12.76
C PRO A 296 -15.08 -20.62 11.39
N LYS A 297 -14.29 -19.55 11.36
CA LYS A 297 -13.59 -19.07 10.15
C LYS A 297 -12.48 -20.03 9.73
N LEU A 298 -11.65 -20.48 10.67
CA LEU A 298 -10.62 -21.49 10.40
C LEU A 298 -11.25 -22.77 9.84
N TRP A 299 -12.32 -23.26 10.43
CA TRP A 299 -13.02 -24.45 9.94
C TRP A 299 -13.56 -24.27 8.52
N LYS A 300 -14.08 -23.09 8.19
CA LYS A 300 -14.48 -22.77 6.82
C LYS A 300 -13.29 -22.85 5.86
N VAL A 301 -12.19 -22.17 6.16
CA VAL A 301 -10.96 -22.17 5.36
C VAL A 301 -10.45 -23.60 5.12
N LEU A 302 -10.39 -24.42 6.17
CA LEU A 302 -9.92 -25.79 6.05
C LEU A 302 -10.87 -26.65 5.19
N ARG A 303 -12.19 -26.57 5.38
CA ARG A 303 -13.18 -27.34 4.61
C ARG A 303 -13.25 -26.97 3.14
N GLU A 304 -13.05 -25.70 2.82
CA GLU A 304 -13.15 -25.17 1.45
C GLU A 304 -11.82 -25.24 0.71
N GLY A 305 -10.75 -25.76 1.34
CA GLY A 305 -9.42 -25.79 0.75
C GLY A 305 -8.86 -24.39 0.47
N ALA A 306 -9.14 -23.44 1.37
CA ALA A 306 -8.86 -22.01 1.22
C ALA A 306 -9.38 -21.40 -0.10
N ASP A 307 -10.50 -21.89 -0.60
CA ASP A 307 -11.12 -21.42 -1.85
C ASP A 307 -10.16 -21.41 -3.05
N GLY A 308 -9.22 -22.37 -3.10
CA GLY A 308 -8.20 -22.47 -4.16
C GLY A 308 -6.90 -21.71 -3.89
N ASN A 309 -6.73 -21.20 -2.66
CA ASN A 309 -5.52 -20.51 -2.19
C ASN A 309 -4.76 -21.33 -1.13
N ALA A 310 -4.92 -22.65 -1.07
CA ALA A 310 -4.23 -23.51 -0.10
C ALA A 310 -2.71 -23.33 -0.12
N SER A 311 -2.09 -23.13 -1.29
CA SER A 311 -0.65 -22.91 -1.43
C SER A 311 -0.15 -21.58 -0.83
N LEU A 312 -1.05 -20.60 -0.63
CA LEU A 312 -0.76 -19.34 0.06
C LEU A 312 -1.11 -19.41 1.55
N VAL A 313 -2.16 -20.14 1.90
CA VAL A 313 -2.73 -20.17 3.26
C VAL A 313 -2.12 -21.27 4.13
N PHE A 314 -2.06 -22.49 3.62
CA PHE A 314 -1.81 -23.68 4.43
C PHE A 314 -0.40 -23.78 5.03
N PRO A 315 0.67 -23.22 4.41
CA PRO A 315 1.97 -23.10 5.07
C PRO A 315 1.94 -22.33 6.40
N ASN A 316 0.89 -21.52 6.64
CA ASN A 316 0.73 -20.74 7.87
C ASN A 316 -0.05 -21.49 8.97
N LEU A 317 -0.60 -22.68 8.68
CA LEU A 317 -1.44 -23.41 9.63
C LEU A 317 -0.67 -23.96 10.82
N LEU A 318 0.50 -24.56 10.60
CA LEU A 318 1.35 -25.02 11.71
C LEU A 318 1.79 -23.84 12.60
N PRO A 319 2.33 -22.73 12.06
CA PRO A 319 2.61 -21.53 12.85
C PRO A 319 1.40 -21.06 13.65
N LEU A 320 0.20 -20.98 13.06
CA LEU A 320 -1.01 -20.57 13.79
C LEU A 320 -1.40 -21.58 14.88
N LEU A 321 -1.37 -22.87 14.57
CA LEU A 321 -1.69 -23.96 15.50
C LEU A 321 -0.76 -23.92 16.72
N SER A 322 0.53 -23.62 16.51
CA SER A 322 1.50 -23.48 17.59
C SER A 322 1.21 -22.34 18.56
N LYS A 323 0.39 -21.36 18.16
CA LYS A 323 -0.05 -20.23 19.00
C LYS A 323 -1.35 -20.50 19.75
N ILE A 324 -2.02 -21.62 19.48
CA ILE A 324 -3.22 -22.06 20.21
C ILE A 324 -2.79 -23.04 21.28
N SER A 325 -2.52 -22.53 22.49
CA SER A 325 -2.16 -23.38 23.63
C SER A 325 -3.28 -24.38 23.95
N PRO A 326 -2.95 -25.65 24.29
CA PRO A 326 -3.94 -26.63 24.73
C PRO A 326 -4.78 -26.17 25.94
N SER A 327 -4.28 -25.24 26.77
CA SER A 327 -5.02 -24.66 27.90
C SER A 327 -6.19 -23.77 27.49
N LEU A 328 -6.20 -23.27 26.25
CA LEU A 328 -7.29 -22.44 25.71
C LEU A 328 -8.47 -23.28 25.18
N LEU A 329 -8.29 -24.60 25.12
CA LEU A 329 -9.24 -25.52 24.49
C LEU A 329 -10.02 -26.29 25.58
N PRO A 330 -11.34 -26.10 25.68
CA PRO A 330 -12.17 -26.86 26.63
C PRO A 330 -12.17 -28.37 26.36
N ASP A 331 -12.10 -28.76 25.09
CA ASP A 331 -12.03 -30.16 24.64
C ASP A 331 -10.95 -30.28 23.55
N LYS A 332 -9.76 -30.71 23.96
CA LYS A 332 -8.58 -30.86 23.09
C LYS A 332 -8.85 -31.89 21.99
N LEU A 333 -9.45 -33.03 22.34
CA LEU A 333 -9.69 -34.13 21.41
C LEU A 333 -10.69 -33.71 20.33
N GLN A 334 -11.79 -33.06 20.71
CA GLN A 334 -12.76 -32.56 19.75
C GLN A 334 -12.16 -31.49 18.85
N PHE A 335 -11.32 -30.59 19.38
CA PHE A 335 -10.64 -29.57 18.58
C PHE A 335 -9.76 -30.20 17.49
N TYR A 336 -8.82 -31.08 17.86
CA TYR A 336 -7.92 -31.69 16.88
C TYR A 336 -8.66 -32.60 15.90
N THR A 337 -9.67 -33.36 16.37
CA THR A 337 -10.53 -34.16 15.49
C THR A 337 -11.18 -33.28 14.42
N LYS A 338 -11.80 -32.16 14.81
CA LYS A 338 -12.42 -31.23 13.87
C LYS A 338 -11.38 -30.59 12.95
N PHE A 339 -10.19 -30.25 13.45
CA PHE A 339 -9.12 -29.66 12.64
C PHE A 339 -8.71 -30.58 11.48
N PHE A 340 -8.37 -31.84 11.77
CA PHE A 340 -7.95 -32.80 10.76
C PHE A 340 -9.09 -33.30 9.88
N GLU A 341 -10.32 -33.40 10.42
CA GLU A 341 -11.50 -33.72 9.62
C GLU A 341 -11.78 -32.64 8.58
N ASN A 342 -11.76 -31.36 8.97
CA ASN A 342 -11.97 -30.26 8.03
C ASN A 342 -10.87 -30.21 6.96
N LEU A 343 -9.60 -30.46 7.31
CA LEU A 343 -8.51 -30.59 6.32
C LEU A 343 -8.75 -31.73 5.33
N ARG A 344 -9.21 -32.89 5.81
CA ARG A 344 -9.53 -34.04 4.96
C ARG A 344 -10.71 -33.75 4.03
N ILE A 345 -11.70 -32.99 4.49
CA ILE A 345 -12.80 -32.50 3.66
C ILE A 345 -12.26 -31.53 2.59
N GLY A 346 -11.44 -30.55 2.99
CA GLY A 346 -10.82 -29.58 2.08
C GLY A 346 -9.94 -30.21 1.02
N LEU A 347 -9.22 -31.27 1.36
CA LEU A 347 -8.44 -32.03 0.38
C LEU A 347 -9.32 -32.53 -0.76
N LYS A 348 -10.56 -32.94 -0.49
CA LYS A 348 -11.52 -33.44 -1.49
C LYS A 348 -12.26 -32.33 -2.24
N ALA A 349 -12.06 -31.06 -1.89
CA ALA A 349 -12.72 -29.95 -2.55
C ALA A 349 -12.27 -29.83 -4.02
N ARG A 350 -13.21 -29.48 -4.92
CA ARG A 350 -12.95 -29.49 -6.37
C ARG A 350 -11.79 -28.59 -6.78
N ASN A 351 -11.75 -27.37 -6.24
CA ASN A 351 -10.68 -26.37 -6.43
C ASN A 351 -9.29 -26.89 -6.05
N VAL A 352 -9.19 -27.74 -5.02
CA VAL A 352 -7.95 -28.40 -4.60
C VAL A 352 -7.62 -29.58 -5.52
N GLN A 353 -8.61 -30.43 -5.80
CA GLN A 353 -8.40 -31.66 -6.60
C GLN A 353 -7.96 -31.39 -8.04
N ILE A 354 -8.36 -30.27 -8.64
CA ILE A 354 -7.94 -29.90 -9.99
C ILE A 354 -6.55 -29.26 -10.07
N SER A 355 -5.88 -29.02 -8.94
CA SER A 355 -4.56 -28.38 -8.89
C SER A 355 -3.60 -29.15 -7.98
N ALA A 356 -2.60 -29.78 -8.58
CA ALA A 356 -1.56 -30.50 -7.83
C ALA A 356 -0.83 -29.59 -6.82
N LYS A 357 -0.65 -28.31 -7.15
CA LYS A 357 -0.03 -27.32 -6.26
C LYS A 357 -0.86 -27.13 -4.98
N GLU A 358 -2.17 -26.96 -5.13
CA GLU A 358 -3.08 -26.77 -4.00
C GLU A 358 -3.20 -28.06 -3.18
N ALA A 359 -3.37 -29.22 -3.83
CA ALA A 359 -3.41 -30.52 -3.15
C ALA A 359 -2.15 -30.81 -2.34
N ASN A 360 -0.96 -30.53 -2.90
CA ASN A 360 0.31 -30.69 -2.20
C ASN A 360 0.40 -29.79 -0.96
N ALA A 361 -0.08 -28.56 -1.04
CA ALA A 361 -0.10 -27.66 0.11
C ALA A 361 -1.01 -28.18 1.23
N VAL A 362 -2.18 -28.73 0.88
CA VAL A 362 -3.09 -29.36 1.84
C VAL A 362 -2.45 -30.55 2.54
N VAL A 363 -1.86 -31.48 1.78
CA VAL A 363 -1.21 -32.68 2.32
C VAL A 363 -0.01 -32.32 3.20
N THR A 364 0.81 -31.37 2.76
CA THR A 364 1.99 -30.92 3.52
C THR A 364 1.57 -30.35 4.87
N ALA A 365 0.62 -29.41 4.90
CA ALA A 365 0.14 -28.83 6.14
C ALA A 365 -0.56 -29.86 7.05
N PHE A 366 -1.27 -30.84 6.48
CA PHE A 366 -1.82 -31.94 7.27
C PHE A 366 -0.72 -32.70 8.00
N LEU A 367 0.35 -33.12 7.29
CA LEU A 367 1.45 -33.89 7.86
C LEU A 367 2.24 -33.09 8.89
N GLU A 368 2.52 -31.81 8.61
CA GLU A 368 3.25 -30.91 9.51
C GLU A 368 2.47 -30.66 10.80
N CYS A 369 1.19 -30.29 10.70
CA CYS A 369 0.33 -30.10 11.87
C CYS A 369 0.15 -31.41 12.65
N PHE A 370 0.00 -32.55 11.97
CA PHE A 370 -0.14 -33.84 12.64
C PHE A 370 1.11 -34.21 13.44
N ARG A 371 2.30 -34.08 12.82
CA ARG A 371 3.59 -34.31 13.52
C ARG A 371 3.74 -33.42 14.74
N TYR A 372 3.41 -32.13 14.61
CA TYR A 372 3.45 -31.19 15.73
C TYR A 372 2.51 -31.58 16.86
N VAL A 373 1.25 -31.96 16.54
CA VAL A 373 0.28 -32.38 17.56
C VAL A 373 0.76 -33.66 18.26
N VAL A 374 1.33 -34.61 17.53
CA VAL A 374 1.91 -35.82 18.14
C VAL A 374 3.07 -35.45 19.07
N SER A 375 4.02 -34.62 18.63
CA SER A 375 5.19 -34.28 19.47
C SER A 375 4.79 -33.62 20.79
N ILE A 376 3.89 -32.63 20.75
CA ILE A 376 3.49 -31.91 21.98
C ILE A 376 2.61 -32.73 22.93
N ASN A 377 2.12 -33.90 22.53
CA ASN A 377 1.33 -34.80 23.39
C ASN A 377 2.06 -36.12 23.71
N CYS A 378 3.19 -36.43 23.05
CA CYS A 378 4.03 -37.58 23.36
C CYS A 378 5.23 -37.23 24.27
N ASP A 379 5.67 -35.97 24.29
CA ASP A 379 6.74 -35.50 25.17
C ASP A 379 6.27 -35.18 26.62
N GLU A 380 5.00 -35.48 26.96
CA GLU A 380 4.42 -35.31 28.31
C GLU A 380 4.43 -36.61 29.17
N GLU A 381 5.17 -37.66 28.77
CA GLU A 381 5.39 -38.88 29.59
C GLU A 381 6.75 -38.92 30.31
#